data_AF-A0A953S8B4-F1
#
_entry.id   AF-A0A953S8B4-F1
#
_cell.length_a   1.000
_cell.length_b   1.000
_cell.length_c   1.000
_cell.angle_alpha   90.00
_cell.angle_beta   90.00
_cell.angle_gamma   90.00
#
_symmetry.space_group_name_H-M   'P 1'
#
loop_
_entity.id
_entity.type
_entity.pdbx_description
1 polymer ?
#
loop_
_entity_poly.entity_id
_entity_poly.type
_entity_poly.pdbx_seq_one_letter_code
_entity_poly.pdbx_strand_id
1 'polypeptide(L)' 'MRSHPQGRIKRPGHPPKKVDNHIWAIALHYMHYNFCRIHQTLRVTPAMEAGIADHVWSIEEVVSLLDRSANIAA' A
#
# COMPACT_ATOMS: atom_id res chain seq x y z
N MET A 1 -2.39 43.86 38.05
CA MET A 1 -2.60 42.42 37.80
C MET A 1 -3.50 42.28 36.56
N ARG A 2 -2.93 41.96 35.38
CA ARG A 2 -3.72 41.59 34.19
C ARG A 2 -3.25 40.21 33.74
N SER A 3 -4.03 39.19 34.08
CA SER A 3 -3.85 37.82 33.60
C SER A 3 -4.06 37.79 32.08
N HIS A 4 -3.01 37.48 31.34
CA HIS A 4 -3.13 37.16 29.91
C HIS A 4 -3.65 35.72 29.79
N PRO A 5 -4.80 35.48 29.13
CA PRO A 5 -5.22 34.14 28.80
C PRO A 5 -4.39 33.63 27.62
N GLN A 6 -3.57 32.60 27.85
CA GLN A 6 -2.91 31.87 26.78
C GLN A 6 -3.96 31.09 25.98
N GLY A 7 -4.53 31.75 24.97
CA GLY A 7 -5.38 31.12 23.98
C GLY A 7 -4.56 30.09 23.21
N ARG A 8 -4.76 28.80 23.53
CA ARG A 8 -4.14 27.69 22.80
C ARG A 8 -4.70 27.66 21.38
N ILE A 9 -4.01 28.30 20.45
CA ILE A 9 -4.25 28.18 19.01
C ILE A 9 -4.11 26.69 18.68
N LYS A 10 -5.22 26.01 18.36
CA LYS A 10 -5.17 24.66 17.82
C LYS A 10 -4.49 24.78 16.46
N ARG A 11 -3.19 24.44 16.39
CA ARG A 11 -2.48 24.26 15.13
C ARG A 11 -3.37 23.34 14.26
N PRO A 12 -3.59 23.63 12.97
CA PRO A 12 -4.21 22.65 12.08
C PRO A 12 -3.30 21.43 12.07
N GLY A 13 -3.63 20.46 12.92
CA GLY A 13 -2.92 19.19 12.99
C GLY A 13 -3.20 18.43 11.71
N HIS A 14 -2.20 17.65 11.29
CA HIS A 14 -2.35 16.68 10.20
C HIS A 14 -3.64 15.87 10.42
N PRO A 15 -4.53 15.75 9.42
CA PRO A 15 -5.73 14.96 9.56
C PRO A 15 -5.39 13.52 9.98
N PRO A 16 -6.15 12.90 10.88
CA PRO A 16 -5.91 11.53 11.29
C PRO A 16 -5.91 10.62 10.06
N LYS A 17 -4.85 9.82 9.90
CA LYS A 17 -4.81 8.81 8.85
C LYS A 17 -5.91 7.80 9.16
N LYS A 18 -6.89 7.68 8.28
CA LYS A 18 -7.98 6.70 8.41
C LYS A 18 -7.38 5.28 8.46
N VAL A 19 -7.96 4.40 9.27
CA VAL A 19 -7.55 2.99 9.36
C VAL A 19 -7.59 2.33 7.99
N ASP A 20 -8.59 2.64 7.17
CA ASP A 20 -8.71 2.14 5.80
C ASP A 20 -7.45 2.41 4.98
N ASN A 21 -6.88 3.62 5.07
CA ASN A 21 -5.66 3.97 4.34
C ASN A 21 -4.47 3.09 4.75
N HIS A 22 -4.43 2.67 6.02
CA HIS A 22 -3.41 1.75 6.50
C HIS A 22 -3.60 0.34 5.92
N ILE A 23 -4.84 -0.13 5.88
CA ILE A 23 -5.20 -1.42 5.26
C ILE A 23 -4.80 -1.42 3.79
N TRP A 24 -5.15 -0.37 3.03
CA TRP A 24 -4.77 -0.24 1.62
C TRP A 24 -3.25 -0.23 1.43
N ALA A 25 -2.52 0.50 2.27
CA ALA A 25 -1.05 0.55 2.21
C ALA A 25 -0.42 -0.83 2.48
N ILE A 26 -0.96 -1.59 3.45
CA ILE A 26 -0.49 -2.95 3.76
C ILE A 26 -0.76 -3.89 2.57
N ALA A 27 -1.96 -3.82 1.99
CA ALA A 27 -2.33 -4.66 0.85
C ALA A 27 -1.38 -4.43 -0.34
N LEU A 28 -1.10 -3.16 -0.67
CA LEU A 28 -0.15 -2.80 -1.72
C LEU A 28 1.28 -3.25 -1.39
N HIS A 29 1.69 -3.14 -0.12
CA HIS A 29 3.01 -3.57 0.31
C HIS A 29 3.22 -5.08 0.11
N TYR A 30 2.26 -5.90 0.55
CA TYR A 30 2.36 -7.36 0.41
C TYR A 30 2.25 -7.81 -1.05
N MET A 31 1.42 -7.15 -1.86
CA MET A 31 1.37 -7.40 -3.30
C MET A 31 2.75 -7.18 -3.93
N HIS A 32 3.35 -6.01 -3.72
CA HIS A 32 4.67 -5.71 -4.27
C HIS A 32 5.78 -6.64 -3.73
N TYR A 33 5.78 -6.90 -2.41
CA TYR A 33 6.81 -7.73 -1.79
C TYR A 33 6.76 -9.18 -2.28
N ASN A 34 5.56 -9.74 -2.46
CA ASN A 34 5.40 -11.15 -2.84
C ASN A 34 5.57 -11.40 -4.34
N PHE A 35 5.16 -10.46 -5.20
CA PHE A 35 5.06 -10.69 -6.64
C PHE A 35 6.08 -9.92 -7.49
N CYS A 36 6.49 -8.72 -7.09
CA CYS A 36 7.40 -7.87 -7.89
C CYS A 36 8.84 -7.93 -7.37
N ARG A 37 9.03 -8.06 -6.05
CA ARG A 37 10.36 -7.97 -5.44
C ARG A 37 11.05 -9.33 -5.39
N ILE A 38 12.23 -9.42 -6.00
CA ILE A 38 13.13 -10.56 -5.80
C ILE A 38 13.66 -10.56 -4.36
N HIS A 39 13.42 -11.66 -3.66
CA HIS A 39 13.90 -11.81 -2.28
C HIS A 39 15.42 -12.05 -2.27
N GLN A 40 16.12 -11.39 -1.35
CA GLN A 40 17.59 -11.39 -1.33
C GLN A 40 18.20 -12.79 -1.16
N THR A 41 17.60 -13.64 -0.32
CA THR A 41 18.08 -15.01 -0.07
C THR A 41 17.52 -16.03 -1.05
N LEU A 42 16.24 -15.93 -1.42
CA LEU A 42 15.57 -16.91 -2.28
C LEU A 42 16.00 -16.75 -3.76
N ARG A 43 16.49 -15.55 -4.13
CA ARG A 43 16.87 -15.18 -5.51
C ARG A 43 15.73 -15.18 -6.53
N VAL A 44 14.51 -15.49 -6.09
CA VAL A 44 13.25 -15.33 -6.80
C VAL A 44 12.23 -14.61 -5.90
N THR A 45 10.99 -14.43 -6.35
CA THR A 45 9.94 -13.80 -5.53
C THR A 45 9.32 -14.82 -4.56
N PRO A 46 8.81 -14.38 -3.39
CA PRO A 46 8.11 -15.28 -2.47
C PRO A 46 6.92 -16.02 -3.10
N ALA A 47 6.18 -15.38 -4.01
CA ALA A 47 5.08 -16.04 -4.73
C ALA A 47 5.56 -17.14 -5.68
N MET A 48 6.76 -16.99 -6.26
CA MET A 48 7.37 -18.04 -7.09
C MET A 48 7.82 -19.24 -6.25
N GLU A 49 8.47 -19.02 -5.11
CA GLU A 49 8.86 -20.11 -4.20
C GLU A 49 7.65 -20.87 -3.66
N ALA A 50 6.54 -20.17 -3.45
CA ALA A 50 5.27 -20.77 -3.02
C ALA A 50 4.52 -21.48 -4.16
N GLY A 51 4.98 -21.41 -5.41
CA GLY A 51 4.31 -21.98 -6.58
C GLY A 51 3.00 -21.27 -6.97
N ILE A 52 2.82 -20.02 -6.53
CA ILE A 52 1.63 -19.19 -6.81
C ILE A 52 1.81 -18.38 -8.11
N ALA A 53 3.06 -18.02 -8.42
CA ALA A 53 3.43 -17.32 -9.63
C ALA A 53 4.58 -18.05 -10.35
N ASP A 54 4.66 -17.89 -11.65
CA ASP A 54 5.70 -18.48 -12.51
C ASP A 54 6.74 -17.46 -13.00
N HIS A 55 6.52 -16.17 -12.72
CA HIS A 55 7.41 -15.09 -13.14
C HIS A 55 7.38 -13.91 -12.14
N VAL A 56 8.30 -12.96 -12.33
CA VAL A 56 8.34 -11.69 -11.59
C VAL A 56 7.35 -10.71 -12.23
N TRP A 57 6.40 -10.21 -11.46
CA TRP A 57 5.38 -9.29 -11.95
C TRP A 57 5.93 -7.87 -12.11
N SER A 58 5.55 -7.21 -13.20
CA SER A 58 5.80 -5.78 -13.39
C SER A 58 4.73 -4.93 -12.69
N ILE A 59 5.02 -3.65 -12.44
CA ILE A 59 4.02 -2.75 -11.85
C ILE A 59 2.87 -2.51 -12.83
N GLU A 60 3.19 -2.43 -14.12
CA GLU A 60 2.23 -2.30 -15.22
C GLU A 60 1.24 -3.47 -15.23
N GLU A 61 1.73 -4.69 -15.06
CA GLU A 61 0.89 -5.89 -14.99
C GLU A 61 -0.06 -5.85 -13.77
N VAL A 62 0.44 -5.47 -12.61
CA VAL A 62 -0.38 -5.30 -11.40
C VAL A 62 -1.48 -4.27 -11.62
N VAL A 63 -1.18 -3.13 -12.24
CA VAL A 63 -2.18 -2.08 -12.53
C VAL A 63 -3.20 -2.55 -13.56
N SER A 64 -2.78 -3.33 -14.56
CA SER A 64 -3.69 -3.86 -15.60
C SER A 64 -4.80 -4.77 -15.04
N LEU A 65 -4.62 -5.32 -13.83
CA LEU A 65 -5.67 -6.07 -13.12
C LEU A 65 -6.90 -5.21 -12.84
N LEU A 66 -6.71 -3.89 -12.62
CA LEU A 66 -7.81 -2.96 -12.37
C LEU A 66 -8.66 -2.80 -13.63
N ASP A 67 -8.03 -2.66 -14.79
CA ASP A 67 -8.73 -2.55 -16.08
C ASP A 67 -9.49 -3.84 -16.41
N ARG A 68 -8.88 -5.01 -16.15
CA ARG A 68 -9.57 -6.30 -16.29
C ARG A 68 -10.80 -6.39 -15.38
N SER A 69 -10.68 -5.96 -14.14
CA SER A 69 -11.79 -6.03 -13.17
C SER A 69 -12.96 -5.12 -13.56
N ALA A 70 -12.69 -3.94 -14.13
CA ALA A 70 -13.72 -3.03 -14.62
C ALA A 70 -14.50 -3.63 -15.81
N ASN A 71 -13.83 -4.38 -16.69
CA ASN A 71 -14.45 -4.99 -17.87
C ASN A 71 -15.31 -6.23 -17.57
N ILE A 72 -15.16 -6.86 -16.40
CA ILE A 72 -15.97 -8.02 -15.98
C ILE A 72 -17.31 -7.55 -15.35
N ALA A 73 -17.38 -6.31 -14.89
CA ALA A 73 -18.56 -5.73 -14.25
C ALA A 73 -19.51 -4.99 -15.24
N ALA A 74 -19.19 -4.99 -16.53
CA ALA A 74 -19.97 -4.38 -17.61
C ALA A 74 -20.65 -5.45 -18.49
#